data_AF-A0A2V8EJ78-F1
#
_entry.id   AF-A0A2V8EJ78-F1
#
_cell.length_a   1.000
_cell.length_b   1.000
_cell.length_c   1.000
_cell.angle_alpha   90.00
_cell.angle_beta   90.00
_cell.angle_gamma   90.00
#
_symmetry.space_group_name_H-M   'P 1'
#
loop_
_entity.id
_entity.type
_entity.pdbx_description
1 polymer ?
#
loop_
_entity_poly.entity_id
_entity_poly.type
_entity_poly.pdbx_seq_one_letter_code
_entity_poly.pdbx_strand_id
1 'polypeptide(L)'
;MKASTVGWCRRLGWCRTLGLALLVVAWPGGVRADELSDDLSTRRARLMERLGPDAMLVVLSAPTRTYSLDVDYEYRQDSNLYYLTGLTQDDTALVLMPGNATRRELLFVKDRNASDEHWSGRSLSHAEATARTGIHTVLSYARFESFLGAILSRVGLEHSVDAADAAHFFTALSEGRARLALVLDKPGLRGPLSPTQELMRRLRERYAGFQPIDVTPFLTDLRLVKTPVEQKSLVRATDISGEA
;
A
#
# COMPACT_ATOMS: atom_id res chain seq x y z
N MET A 1 -41.84 11.86 -73.39
CA MET A 1 -41.15 12.20 -74.65
C MET A 1 -40.32 13.46 -74.44
N LYS A 2 -39.07 13.41 -74.92
CA LYS A 2 -38.05 14.47 -75.06
C LYS A 2 -37.31 14.95 -73.80
N ALA A 3 -36.05 14.54 -73.79
CA ALA A 3 -34.92 15.01 -73.01
C ALA A 3 -34.42 16.39 -73.46
N SER A 4 -33.72 17.09 -72.58
CA SER A 4 -32.49 17.82 -72.94
C SER A 4 -31.65 18.15 -71.71
N THR A 5 -30.42 17.65 -71.77
CA THR A 5 -29.25 17.78 -70.89
C THR A 5 -28.51 19.09 -71.15
N VAL A 6 -28.08 19.80 -70.09
CA VAL A 6 -26.84 20.63 -69.93
C VAL A 6 -26.73 20.85 -68.40
N GLY A 7 -25.63 20.73 -67.66
CA GLY A 7 -24.21 20.62 -67.95
C GLY A 7 -23.45 21.44 -66.89
N TRP A 8 -22.74 20.74 -65.98
CA TRP A 8 -21.53 21.16 -65.26
C TRP A 8 -21.56 22.33 -64.25
N CYS A 9 -21.25 22.02 -62.98
CA CYS A 9 -19.97 22.45 -62.37
C CYS A 9 -19.72 21.68 -61.05
N ARG A 10 -18.83 20.68 -61.09
CA ARG A 10 -18.25 20.06 -59.89
C ARG A 10 -17.21 21.02 -59.31
N ARG A 11 -17.42 21.54 -58.10
CA ARG A 11 -16.32 21.99 -57.25
C ARG A 11 -16.05 20.93 -56.18
N LEU A 12 -14.96 20.21 -56.37
CA LEU A 12 -14.33 19.41 -55.32
C LEU A 12 -13.87 20.35 -54.20
N GLY A 13 -14.55 20.30 -53.06
CA GLY A 13 -14.02 20.79 -51.79
C GLY A 13 -13.24 19.67 -51.13
N TRP A 14 -11.91 19.70 -51.24
CA TRP A 14 -11.00 18.90 -50.41
C TRP A 14 -11.18 19.29 -48.94
N CYS A 15 -11.96 18.51 -48.20
CA CYS A 15 -11.98 18.60 -46.74
C CYS A 15 -10.76 17.83 -46.21
N ARG A 16 -9.64 18.55 -46.02
CA ARG A 16 -8.47 18.01 -45.33
C ARG A 16 -8.85 17.76 -43.88
N THR A 17 -9.15 16.51 -43.54
CA THR A 17 -9.15 16.02 -42.16
C THR A 17 -7.72 16.06 -41.64
N LEU A 18 -7.34 17.17 -41.00
CA LEU A 18 -6.15 17.25 -40.16
C LEU A 18 -6.40 16.39 -38.92
N GLY A 19 -5.98 15.12 -39.00
CA GLY A 19 -5.88 14.26 -37.84
C GLY A 19 -4.80 14.81 -36.91
N LEU A 20 -5.22 15.31 -35.75
CA LEU A 20 -4.33 15.74 -34.68
C LEU A 20 -3.70 14.47 -34.08
N ALA A 21 -2.53 14.07 -34.56
CA ALA A 21 -1.75 13.02 -33.93
C ALA A 21 -1.19 13.56 -32.61
N LEU A 22 -1.83 13.19 -31.50
CA LEU A 22 -1.30 13.37 -30.16
C LEU A 22 -0.04 12.49 -30.03
N LEU A 23 1.12 13.09 -30.28
CA LEU A 23 2.41 12.54 -29.90
C LEU A 23 2.46 12.52 -28.37
N VAL A 24 2.13 11.37 -27.78
CA VAL A 24 2.45 11.08 -26.38
C VAL A 24 3.96 11.04 -26.28
N VAL A 25 4.56 12.11 -25.77
CA VAL A 25 5.97 12.12 -25.37
C VAL A 25 6.09 11.17 -24.19
N ALA A 26 6.37 9.90 -24.47
CA ALA A 26 6.70 8.92 -23.45
C ALA A 26 8.09 9.27 -22.92
N TRP A 27 8.15 9.80 -21.70
CA TRP A 27 9.41 10.06 -21.02
C TRP A 27 10.09 8.71 -20.72
N PRO A 28 11.24 8.36 -21.36
CA PRO A 28 11.70 6.97 -21.37
C PRO A 28 12.36 6.48 -20.06
N GLY A 29 12.40 7.31 -19.01
CA GLY A 29 13.20 7.03 -17.80
C GLY A 29 12.40 6.78 -16.52
N GLY A 30 11.08 6.87 -16.56
CA GLY A 30 10.25 6.65 -15.37
C GLY A 30 10.04 5.17 -15.05
N VAL A 31 9.99 4.82 -13.77
CA VAL A 31 9.48 3.51 -13.33
C VAL A 31 8.03 3.39 -13.78
N ARG A 32 7.70 2.32 -14.49
CA ARG A 32 6.32 2.06 -14.91
C ARG A 32 5.51 1.50 -13.74
N ALA A 33 4.20 1.77 -13.73
CA ALA A 33 3.32 1.37 -12.62
C ALA A 33 3.23 -0.15 -12.45
N ASP A 34 3.22 -0.90 -13.57
CA ASP A 34 3.27 -2.36 -13.59
C ASP A 34 4.59 -2.89 -13.00
N GLU A 35 5.73 -2.35 -13.44
CA GLU A 35 7.04 -2.73 -12.90
C GLU A 35 7.14 -2.51 -11.39
N LEU A 36 6.58 -1.41 -10.88
CA LEU A 36 6.56 -1.12 -9.45
C LEU A 36 5.69 -2.10 -8.68
N SER A 37 4.48 -2.38 -9.17
CA SER A 37 3.55 -3.31 -8.51
C SER A 37 4.17 -4.71 -8.36
N ASP A 38 4.82 -5.21 -9.41
CA ASP A 38 5.48 -6.51 -9.40
C ASP A 38 6.67 -6.56 -8.42
N ASP A 39 7.46 -5.48 -8.38
CA ASP A 39 8.58 -5.35 -7.44
C ASP A 39 8.09 -5.28 -5.99
N LEU A 40 7.00 -4.55 -5.71
CA LEU A 40 6.38 -4.49 -4.40
C LEU A 40 5.87 -5.87 -3.94
N SER A 41 5.22 -6.63 -4.82
CA SER A 41 4.79 -8.00 -4.54
C SER A 41 6.00 -8.89 -4.19
N THR A 42 7.09 -8.79 -4.95
CA THR A 42 8.33 -9.53 -4.71
C THR A 42 8.94 -9.20 -3.34
N ARG A 43 8.95 -7.92 -2.93
CA ARG A 43 9.45 -7.49 -1.61
C ARG A 43 8.63 -8.13 -0.48
N ARG A 44 7.30 -8.11 -0.59
CA ARG A 44 6.40 -8.71 0.41
C ARG A 44 6.57 -10.23 0.48
N ALA A 45 6.73 -10.91 -0.66
CA ALA A 45 7.00 -12.34 -0.71
C ALA A 45 8.29 -12.71 0.04
N ARG A 46 9.41 -12.03 -0.23
CA ARG A 46 10.68 -12.25 0.47
C ARG A 46 10.59 -11.98 1.97
N LEU A 47 9.81 -10.98 2.37
CA LEU A 47 9.57 -10.69 3.78
C LEU A 47 8.75 -11.80 4.45
N MET A 48 7.70 -12.28 3.79
CA MET A 48 6.87 -13.39 4.26
C MET A 48 7.67 -14.69 4.44
N GLU A 49 8.61 -14.99 3.53
CA GLU A 49 9.52 -16.14 3.66
C GLU A 49 10.38 -16.05 4.93
N ARG A 50 10.96 -14.87 5.21
CA ARG A 50 11.76 -14.64 6.44
C ARG A 50 10.91 -14.69 7.70
N LEU A 51 9.68 -14.20 7.64
CA LEU A 51 8.76 -14.24 8.76
C LEU A 51 8.36 -15.67 9.11
N GLY A 52 8.09 -16.52 8.12
CA GLY A 52 7.61 -17.89 8.32
C GLY A 52 6.12 -17.97 8.68
N PRO A 53 5.48 -19.14 8.55
CA PRO A 53 4.02 -19.28 8.50
C PRO A 53 3.30 -18.95 9.83
N ASP A 54 3.99 -19.08 10.96
CA ASP A 54 3.46 -18.80 12.31
C ASP A 54 3.33 -17.31 12.63
N ALA A 55 3.83 -16.44 11.75
CA ALA A 55 3.90 -15.01 11.99
C ALA A 55 2.71 -14.25 11.39
N MET A 56 2.33 -13.17 12.05
CA MET A 56 1.50 -12.09 11.51
C MET A 56 2.30 -10.80 11.62
N LEU A 57 2.53 -10.12 10.50
CA LEU A 57 3.17 -8.80 10.48
C LEU A 57 2.12 -7.72 10.39
N VAL A 58 2.28 -6.66 11.19
CA VAL A 58 1.50 -5.43 11.11
C VAL A 58 2.43 -4.24 10.89
N VAL A 59 2.20 -3.47 9.83
CA VAL A 59 2.92 -2.21 9.54
C VAL A 59 1.90 -1.08 9.42
N LEU A 60 2.10 -0.01 10.17
CA LEU A 60 1.19 1.14 10.23
C LEU A 60 1.75 2.31 9.44
N SER A 61 0.86 3.17 8.95
CA SER A 61 1.23 4.46 8.37
C SER A 61 1.79 5.41 9.42
N ALA A 62 2.60 6.36 8.98
CA ALA A 62 3.03 7.45 9.84
C ALA A 62 1.81 8.31 10.25
N PRO A 63 1.75 8.79 11.50
CA PRO A 63 0.73 9.76 11.90
C PRO A 63 1.03 11.13 11.28
N THR A 64 -0.01 11.93 11.05
CA THR A 64 0.16 13.36 10.76
C THR A 64 0.84 14.05 11.93
N ARG A 65 1.62 15.10 11.64
CA ARG A 65 2.36 15.85 12.66
C ARG A 65 1.94 17.30 12.61
N THR A 66 1.48 17.80 13.74
CA THR A 66 1.11 19.20 13.91
C THR A 66 2.36 20.08 13.91
N TYR A 67 2.35 21.11 13.06
CA TYR A 67 3.31 22.21 13.08
C TYR A 67 2.94 23.21 14.18
N SER A 68 1.70 23.73 14.13
CA SER A 68 1.16 24.69 15.09
C SER A 68 -0.36 24.68 15.03
N LEU A 69 -1.02 24.48 16.18
CA LEU A 69 -2.49 24.50 16.30
C LEU A 69 -3.18 23.58 15.27
N ASP A 70 -3.81 24.16 14.26
CA ASP A 70 -4.56 23.51 13.18
C ASP A 70 -3.73 23.29 11.90
N VAL A 71 -2.46 23.70 11.90
CA VAL A 71 -1.53 23.52 10.78
C VAL A 71 -0.68 22.29 11.01
N ASP A 72 -0.74 21.36 10.07
CA ASP A 72 0.12 20.18 10.01
C ASP A 72 1.36 20.41 9.13
N TYR A 73 2.44 19.68 9.42
CA TYR A 73 3.55 19.52 8.49
C TYR A 73 3.09 18.76 7.23
N GLU A 74 3.84 18.90 6.13
CA GLU A 74 3.66 18.06 4.96
C GLU A 74 3.76 16.58 5.33
N TYR A 75 2.77 15.80 4.89
CA TYR A 75 2.70 14.40 5.24
C TYR A 75 3.85 13.61 4.63
N ARG A 76 4.62 12.93 5.48
CA ARG A 76 5.66 11.99 5.07
C ARG A 76 5.34 10.61 5.61
N GLN A 77 5.12 9.67 4.70
CA GLN A 77 4.83 8.28 5.04
C GLN A 77 5.99 7.60 5.78
N ASP A 78 5.64 6.59 6.57
CA ASP A 78 6.61 5.65 7.13
C ASP A 78 7.39 4.94 6.02
N SER A 79 8.72 4.86 6.18
CA SER A 79 9.58 4.33 5.12
C SER A 79 9.40 2.82 4.90
N ASN A 80 9.00 2.07 5.93
CA ASN A 80 8.77 0.64 5.80
C ASN A 80 7.43 0.36 5.12
N LEU A 81 6.37 1.08 5.50
CA LEU A 81 5.08 0.97 4.81
C LEU A 81 5.23 1.38 3.33
N TYR A 82 5.90 2.50 3.06
CA TYR A 82 6.15 2.96 1.69
C TYR A 82 6.99 1.94 0.90
N TYR A 83 8.00 1.33 1.51
CA TYR A 83 8.82 0.30 0.85
C TYR A 83 8.01 -0.94 0.42
N LEU A 84 6.98 -1.33 1.19
CA LEU A 84 6.17 -2.53 0.93
C LEU A 84 4.92 -2.27 0.08
N THR A 85 4.40 -1.04 0.08
CA THR A 85 3.13 -0.68 -0.56
C THR A 85 3.25 0.41 -1.62
N GLY A 86 4.26 1.26 -1.57
CA GLY A 86 4.38 2.44 -2.43
C GLY A 86 3.31 3.52 -2.18
N LEU A 87 2.48 3.38 -1.14
CA LEU A 87 1.40 4.32 -0.84
C LEU A 87 1.86 5.47 0.04
N THR A 88 1.32 6.66 -0.19
CA THR A 88 1.63 7.89 0.55
C THR A 88 0.42 8.44 1.31
N GLN A 89 -0.64 7.65 1.46
CA GLN A 89 -1.85 8.03 2.19
C GLN A 89 -1.71 7.75 3.70
N ASP A 90 -2.25 8.64 4.52
CA ASP A 90 -2.45 8.43 5.94
C ASP A 90 -3.46 7.32 6.22
N ASP A 91 -3.67 6.99 7.50
CA ASP A 91 -4.66 5.99 7.95
C ASP A 91 -4.63 4.71 7.10
N THR A 92 -3.43 4.13 6.99
CA THR A 92 -3.17 2.94 6.18
C THR A 92 -2.43 1.91 7.01
N ALA A 93 -2.84 0.65 6.95
CA ALA A 93 -2.13 -0.46 7.59
C ALA A 93 -1.97 -1.64 6.64
N LEU A 94 -0.79 -2.24 6.64
CA LEU A 94 -0.50 -3.48 5.94
C LEU A 94 -0.42 -4.62 6.95
N VAL A 95 -1.16 -5.70 6.69
CA VAL A 95 -1.07 -6.95 7.44
C VAL A 95 -0.62 -8.07 6.52
N LEU A 96 0.46 -8.76 6.88
CA LEU A 96 0.92 -9.96 6.19
C LEU A 96 0.74 -11.19 7.08
N MET A 97 0.11 -12.22 6.55
CA MET A 97 -0.14 -13.50 7.20
C MET A 97 0.37 -14.63 6.30
N PRO A 98 1.69 -14.92 6.30
CA PRO A 98 2.30 -15.96 5.46
C PRO A 98 1.66 -17.34 5.59
N GLY A 99 1.14 -17.70 6.77
CA GLY A 99 0.47 -18.97 7.02
C GLY A 99 -0.95 -19.08 6.46
N ASN A 100 -1.54 -18.00 5.93
CA ASN A 100 -2.88 -18.05 5.39
C ASN A 100 -2.93 -18.79 4.05
N ALA A 101 -4.01 -19.54 3.83
CA ALA A 101 -4.19 -20.33 2.61
C ALA A 101 -4.32 -19.43 1.38
N THR A 102 -5.23 -18.45 1.42
CA THR A 102 -5.53 -17.57 0.28
C THR A 102 -5.11 -16.12 0.55
N ARG A 103 -5.61 -15.51 1.63
CA ARG A 103 -5.44 -14.08 1.92
C ARG A 103 -4.21 -13.83 2.78
N ARG A 104 -3.03 -13.87 2.14
CA ARG A 104 -1.73 -13.63 2.80
C ARG A 104 -1.39 -12.15 2.96
N GLU A 105 -1.92 -11.30 2.08
CA GLU A 105 -1.69 -9.86 2.08
C GLU A 105 -3.02 -9.14 2.27
N LEU A 106 -3.11 -8.30 3.29
CA LEU A 106 -4.27 -7.47 3.57
C LEU A 106 -3.85 -6.02 3.72
N LEU A 107 -4.51 -5.14 2.99
CA LEU A 107 -4.27 -3.71 3.05
C LEU A 107 -5.52 -3.02 3.60
N PHE A 108 -5.33 -2.17 4.60
CA PHE A 108 -6.36 -1.35 5.18
C PHE A 108 -6.09 0.10 4.77
N VAL A 109 -7.04 0.76 4.12
CA VAL A 109 -6.91 2.16 3.67
C VAL A 109 -8.10 2.98 4.14
N LYS A 110 -7.87 4.27 4.39
CA LYS A 110 -8.93 5.25 4.66
C LYS A 110 -10.01 5.22 3.58
N ASP A 111 -11.27 5.20 3.99
CA ASP A 111 -12.39 5.32 3.06
C ASP A 111 -12.44 6.74 2.46
N ARG A 112 -12.97 6.84 1.24
CA ARG A 112 -13.19 8.11 0.58
C ARG A 112 -14.37 8.84 1.23
N ASN A 113 -14.16 10.12 1.55
CA ASN A 113 -15.21 11.00 2.05
C ASN A 113 -15.26 12.27 1.19
N ALA A 114 -16.35 12.45 0.44
CA ALA A 114 -16.49 13.57 -0.47
C ALA A 114 -16.38 14.92 0.23
N SER A 115 -16.86 15.05 1.47
CA SER A 115 -16.75 16.29 2.24
C SER A 115 -15.31 16.63 2.58
N ASP A 116 -14.51 15.62 2.96
CA ASP A 116 -13.11 15.79 3.33
C ASP A 116 -12.24 16.05 2.10
N GLU A 117 -12.51 15.35 0.99
CA GLU A 117 -11.73 15.46 -0.26
C GLU A 117 -11.76 16.86 -0.88
N HIS A 118 -12.79 17.67 -0.58
CA HIS A 118 -12.82 19.07 -0.99
C HIS A 118 -11.71 19.91 -0.34
N TRP A 119 -11.23 19.49 0.83
CA TRP A 119 -10.24 20.24 1.62
C TRP A 119 -8.86 19.58 1.60
N SER A 120 -8.79 18.26 1.79
CA SER A 120 -7.53 17.52 1.91
C SER A 120 -7.03 16.93 0.59
N GLY A 121 -7.84 17.00 -0.47
CA GLY A 121 -7.55 16.36 -1.75
C GLY A 121 -8.06 14.93 -1.83
N ARG A 122 -7.85 14.30 -2.99
CA ARG A 122 -8.45 12.99 -3.30
C ARG A 122 -7.76 11.85 -2.55
N SER A 123 -8.54 11.08 -1.80
CA SER A 123 -8.11 9.80 -1.22
C SER A 123 -8.20 8.68 -2.26
N LEU A 124 -7.36 7.65 -2.09
CA LEU A 124 -7.38 6.45 -2.91
C LEU A 124 -8.63 5.63 -2.64
N SER A 125 -9.30 5.20 -3.71
CA SER A 125 -10.30 4.13 -3.61
C SER A 125 -9.62 2.77 -3.39
N HIS A 126 -10.36 1.78 -2.89
CA HIS A 126 -9.86 0.42 -2.74
C HIS A 126 -9.39 -0.19 -4.07
N ALA A 127 -10.05 0.15 -5.18
CA ALA A 127 -9.66 -0.29 -6.52
C ALA A 127 -8.34 0.34 -6.96
N GLU A 128 -8.14 1.65 -6.71
CA GLU A 128 -6.87 2.33 -7.00
C GLU A 128 -5.73 1.81 -6.11
N ALA A 129 -6.00 1.53 -4.84
CA ALA A 129 -5.04 0.91 -3.93
C ALA A 129 -4.62 -0.48 -4.43
N THR A 130 -5.58 -1.29 -4.89
CA THR A 130 -5.31 -2.60 -5.51
C THR A 130 -4.42 -2.44 -6.75
N ALA A 131 -4.79 -1.53 -7.66
CA ALA A 131 -4.05 -1.31 -8.90
C ALA A 131 -2.62 -0.81 -8.69
N ARG A 132 -2.36 -0.03 -7.63
CA ARG A 132 -1.03 0.51 -7.32
C ARG A 132 -0.13 -0.48 -6.57
N THR A 133 -0.71 -1.27 -5.68
CA THR A 133 0.07 -2.14 -4.76
C THR A 133 0.16 -3.60 -5.19
N GLY A 134 -0.74 -4.03 -6.07
CA GLY A 134 -0.95 -5.44 -6.42
C GLY A 134 -1.67 -6.25 -5.32
N ILE A 135 -2.06 -5.64 -4.20
CA ILE A 135 -2.75 -6.33 -3.10
C ILE A 135 -4.24 -6.42 -3.43
N HIS A 136 -4.77 -7.64 -3.52
CA HIS A 136 -6.18 -7.86 -3.85
C HIS A 136 -7.15 -7.71 -2.68
N THR A 137 -6.69 -7.96 -1.44
CA THR A 137 -7.53 -7.83 -0.24
C THR A 137 -7.39 -6.43 0.34
N VAL A 138 -8.21 -5.49 -0.13
CA VAL A 138 -8.24 -4.10 0.38
C VAL A 138 -9.51 -3.85 1.17
N LEU A 139 -9.34 -3.34 2.40
CA LEU A 139 -10.40 -3.12 3.38
C LEU A 139 -10.35 -1.69 3.93
N SER A 140 -11.46 -1.26 4.52
CA SER A 140 -11.53 0.04 5.22
C SER A 140 -10.64 0.04 6.46
N TYR A 141 -9.87 1.11 6.65
CA TYR A 141 -9.04 1.33 7.84
C TYR A 141 -9.85 1.35 9.14
N ALA A 142 -11.11 1.78 9.11
CA ALA A 142 -11.98 1.74 10.28
C ALA A 142 -12.20 0.31 10.83
N ARG A 143 -12.04 -0.72 9.98
CA ARG A 143 -12.17 -2.13 10.37
C ARG A 143 -10.90 -2.72 10.97
N PHE A 144 -9.75 -2.03 10.88
CA PHE A 144 -8.45 -2.57 11.25
C PHE A 144 -8.38 -3.08 12.71
N GLU A 145 -8.82 -2.26 13.67
CA GLU A 145 -8.80 -2.64 15.10
C GLU A 145 -9.74 -3.82 15.39
N SER A 146 -10.93 -3.84 14.75
CA SER A 146 -11.88 -4.95 14.88
C SER A 146 -11.33 -6.25 14.29
N PHE A 147 -10.60 -6.14 13.18
CA PHE A 147 -9.93 -7.26 12.53
C PHE A 147 -8.84 -7.86 13.44
N LEU A 148 -7.96 -7.04 14.00
CA LEU A 148 -6.93 -7.51 14.93
C LEU A 148 -7.56 -8.22 16.14
N GLY A 149 -8.61 -7.64 16.71
CA GLY A 149 -9.30 -8.26 17.84
C GLY A 149 -9.93 -9.60 17.49
N ALA A 150 -10.53 -9.73 16.30
CA ALA A 150 -11.14 -10.96 15.84
C ALA A 150 -10.12 -12.08 15.57
N ILE A 151 -8.99 -11.75 14.92
CA ILE A 151 -7.90 -12.69 14.63
C ILE A 151 -7.22 -13.16 15.92
N LEU A 152 -6.87 -12.25 16.83
CA LEU A 152 -6.25 -12.60 18.11
C LEU A 152 -7.20 -13.31 19.08
N SER A 153 -8.51 -13.16 18.89
CA SER A 153 -9.53 -13.94 19.61
C SER A 153 -9.87 -15.28 18.94
N ARG A 154 -9.26 -15.59 17.78
CA ARG A 154 -9.50 -16.82 16.98
C ARG A 154 -10.92 -16.98 16.46
N VAL A 155 -11.65 -15.89 16.28
CA VAL A 155 -13.04 -15.90 15.78
C VAL A 155 -13.07 -15.77 14.25
N GLY A 156 -12.03 -15.17 13.65
CA GLY A 156 -12.06 -14.77 12.24
C GLY A 156 -12.98 -13.55 12.02
N LEU A 157 -12.91 -12.94 10.84
CA LEU A 157 -13.78 -11.81 10.50
C LEU A 157 -14.30 -11.98 9.07
N GLU A 158 -15.63 -12.13 8.98
CA GLU A 158 -16.33 -12.36 7.73
C GLU A 158 -15.96 -11.33 6.66
N HIS A 159 -15.82 -11.80 5.42
CA HIS A 159 -15.39 -11.02 4.25
C HIS A 159 -13.94 -10.49 4.29
N SER A 160 -13.17 -10.75 5.34
CA SER A 160 -11.76 -10.31 5.46
C SER A 160 -10.76 -11.47 5.52
N VAL A 161 -10.88 -12.36 6.50
CA VAL A 161 -10.14 -13.62 6.61
C VAL A 161 -11.05 -14.59 7.32
N ASP A 162 -11.41 -15.67 6.64
CA ASP A 162 -12.25 -16.71 7.22
C ASP A 162 -11.43 -17.55 8.21
N ALA A 163 -12.11 -18.20 9.16
CA ALA A 163 -11.43 -19.03 10.16
C ALA A 163 -10.62 -20.17 9.53
N ALA A 164 -11.04 -20.65 8.36
CA ALA A 164 -10.31 -21.64 7.58
C ALA A 164 -9.01 -21.08 6.98
N ASP A 165 -9.01 -19.82 6.53
CA ASP A 165 -7.82 -19.17 5.98
C ASP A 165 -6.75 -18.97 7.06
N ALA A 166 -7.16 -18.48 8.24
CA ALA A 166 -6.27 -18.22 9.37
C ALA A 166 -6.01 -19.43 10.26
N ALA A 167 -6.47 -20.63 9.88
CA ALA A 167 -6.40 -21.83 10.71
C ALA A 167 -4.98 -22.11 11.23
N HIS A 168 -3.96 -21.97 10.37
CA HIS A 168 -2.57 -22.18 10.75
C HIS A 168 -2.11 -21.22 11.87
N PHE A 169 -2.43 -19.93 11.72
CA PHE A 169 -2.11 -18.93 12.72
C PHE A 169 -2.89 -19.14 14.02
N PHE A 170 -4.15 -19.57 13.94
CA PHE A 170 -4.96 -19.87 15.13
C PHE A 170 -4.42 -21.07 15.91
N THR A 171 -3.96 -22.12 15.22
CA THR A 171 -3.25 -23.23 15.84
C THR A 171 -1.99 -22.72 16.52
N ALA A 172 -1.16 -21.93 15.82
CA ALA A 172 0.06 -21.35 16.38
C ALA A 172 -0.22 -20.50 17.64
N LEU A 173 -1.32 -19.74 17.64
CA LEU A 173 -1.72 -18.88 18.76
C LEU A 173 -2.19 -19.71 19.96
N SER A 174 -2.93 -20.80 19.71
CA SER A 174 -3.35 -21.73 20.76
C SER A 174 -2.19 -22.47 21.42
N GLU A 175 -1.12 -22.73 20.65
CA GLU A 175 0.08 -23.42 21.10
C GLU A 175 1.15 -22.46 21.67
N GLY A 176 0.90 -21.14 21.67
CA GLY A 176 1.83 -20.15 22.21
C GLY A 176 3.07 -19.87 21.35
N ARG A 177 3.07 -20.33 20.10
CA ARG A 177 4.17 -20.16 19.14
C ARG A 177 3.90 -19.11 18.06
N ALA A 178 2.69 -18.54 18.02
CA ALA A 178 2.37 -17.46 17.09
C ALA A 178 3.31 -16.26 17.32
N ARG A 179 3.75 -15.65 16.23
CA ARG A 179 4.66 -14.50 16.28
C ARG A 179 3.95 -13.27 15.75
N LEU A 180 3.85 -12.23 16.56
CA LEU A 180 3.28 -10.95 16.14
C LEU A 180 4.43 -9.98 15.84
N ALA A 181 4.70 -9.80 14.56
CA ALA A 181 5.78 -8.95 14.06
C ALA A 181 5.30 -7.52 13.87
N LEU A 182 6.03 -6.56 14.42
CA LEU A 182 5.81 -5.13 14.21
C LEU A 182 7.15 -4.42 14.00
N VAL A 183 7.11 -3.22 13.42
CA VAL A 183 8.27 -2.32 13.41
C VAL A 183 8.41 -1.69 14.79
N LEU A 184 9.24 -2.30 15.64
CA LEU A 184 9.44 -1.83 16.99
C LEU A 184 10.62 -0.89 17.02
N ASP A 185 10.35 0.40 16.85
CA ASP A 185 11.37 1.43 17.03
C ASP A 185 11.98 1.34 18.44
N LYS A 186 13.25 1.74 18.57
CA LYS A 186 13.88 1.82 19.89
C LYS A 186 13.10 2.83 20.75
N PRO A 187 12.55 2.43 21.91
CA PRO A 187 11.85 3.36 22.77
C PRO A 187 12.81 4.47 23.17
N GLY A 188 12.39 5.71 22.95
CA GLY A 188 13.11 6.86 23.49
C GLY A 188 13.16 6.72 25.02
N LEU A 189 14.29 7.05 25.62
CA LEU A 189 14.45 7.01 27.09
C LEU A 189 13.43 7.93 27.80
N ARG A 190 12.96 8.97 27.11
CA ARG A 190 11.95 9.92 27.55
C ARG A 190 11.12 10.32 26.33
N GLY A 191 9.80 10.16 26.41
CA GLY A 191 8.87 10.50 25.33
C GLY A 191 7.65 9.58 25.31
N PRO A 192 6.58 9.97 24.59
CA PRO A 192 5.45 9.08 24.37
C PRO A 192 5.88 7.85 23.57
N LEU A 193 5.15 6.74 23.75
CA LEU A 193 5.33 5.54 22.94
C LEU A 193 5.00 5.84 21.48
N SER A 194 5.72 5.19 20.56
CA SER A 194 5.36 5.26 19.14
C SER A 194 4.01 4.58 18.89
N PRO A 195 3.27 4.92 17.81
CA PRO A 195 1.98 4.29 17.53
C PRO A 195 2.04 2.75 17.48
N THR A 196 3.13 2.21 16.95
CA THR A 196 3.37 0.76 16.88
C THR A 196 3.63 0.13 18.25
N GLN A 197 4.36 0.84 19.12
CA GLN A 197 4.59 0.42 20.51
C GLN A 197 3.30 0.48 21.33
N GLU A 198 2.49 1.52 21.11
CA GLU A 198 1.19 1.70 21.75
C GLU A 198 0.22 0.59 21.33
N LEU A 199 0.17 0.25 20.05
CA LEU A 199 -0.57 -0.89 19.55
C LEU A 199 -0.11 -2.19 20.24
N MET A 200 1.20 -2.44 20.27
CA MET A 200 1.74 -3.64 20.92
C MET A 200 1.38 -3.70 22.41
N ARG A 201 1.44 -2.58 23.13
CA ARG A 201 1.03 -2.48 24.54
C ARG A 201 -0.44 -2.89 24.70
N ARG A 202 -1.35 -2.26 23.95
CA ARG A 202 -2.80 -2.57 23.99
C ARG A 202 -3.10 -4.04 23.66
N LEU A 203 -2.40 -4.62 22.69
CA LEU A 203 -2.59 -6.02 22.31
C LEU A 203 -2.12 -6.98 23.40
N ARG A 204 -0.98 -6.70 24.05
CA ARG A 204 -0.45 -7.53 25.14
C ARG A 204 -1.28 -7.45 26.42
N GLU A 205 -1.97 -6.34 26.65
CA GLU A 205 -2.88 -6.19 27.79
C GLU A 205 -4.15 -7.02 27.63
N ARG A 206 -4.59 -7.26 26.38
CA ARG A 206 -5.88 -7.89 26.09
C ARG A 206 -5.80 -9.34 25.61
N TYR A 207 -4.72 -9.71 24.93
CA TYR A 207 -4.60 -11.02 24.28
C TYR A 207 -3.31 -11.74 24.72
N ALA A 208 -3.35 -13.07 24.70
CA ALA A 208 -2.23 -13.93 25.05
C ALA A 208 -1.97 -14.97 23.94
N GLY A 209 -0.85 -15.68 24.02
CA GLY A 209 -0.52 -16.76 23.10
C GLY A 209 0.34 -16.37 21.90
N PHE A 210 0.76 -15.10 21.79
CA PHE A 210 1.71 -14.65 20.77
C PHE A 210 3.00 -14.10 21.39
N GLN A 211 4.07 -14.16 20.62
CA GLN A 211 5.38 -13.60 20.94
C GLN A 211 5.62 -12.34 20.09
N PRO A 212 5.93 -11.19 20.69
CA PRO A 212 6.24 -9.98 19.92
C PRO A 212 7.60 -10.11 19.25
N ILE A 213 7.70 -9.73 17.99
CA ILE A 213 8.95 -9.74 17.22
C ILE A 213 9.16 -8.38 16.57
N ASP A 214 10.40 -7.87 16.64
CA ASP A 214 10.83 -6.72 15.86
C ASP A 214 11.22 -7.15 14.44
N VAL A 215 10.52 -6.62 13.44
CA VAL A 215 10.77 -6.91 12.02
C VAL A 215 11.84 -5.99 11.40
N THR A 216 12.27 -4.95 12.12
CA THR A 216 13.21 -3.95 11.61
C THR A 216 14.49 -4.54 11.01
N PRO A 217 15.14 -5.58 11.61
CA PRO A 217 16.31 -6.20 11.01
C PRO A 217 16.01 -6.83 9.64
N PHE A 218 14.87 -7.51 9.49
CA PHE A 218 14.49 -8.16 8.23
C PHE A 218 14.24 -7.13 7.13
N LEU A 219 13.56 -6.03 7.46
CA LEU A 219 13.33 -4.94 6.53
C LEU A 219 14.61 -4.19 6.16
N THR A 220 15.52 -4.01 7.12
CA THR A 220 16.80 -3.34 6.88
C THR A 220 17.64 -4.13 5.88
N ASP A 221 17.72 -5.45 6.03
CA ASP A 221 18.42 -6.34 5.09
C ASP A 221 17.82 -6.27 3.68
N LEU A 222 16.49 -6.31 3.56
CA LEU A 222 15.81 -6.22 2.27
C LEU A 222 16.04 -4.86 1.60
N ARG A 223 16.07 -3.78 2.39
CA ARG A 223 16.26 -2.41 1.91
C ARG A 223 17.71 -2.07 1.59
N LEU A 224 18.67 -2.85 2.07
CA LEU A 224 20.10 -2.64 1.82
C LEU A 224 20.43 -2.91 0.35
N VAL A 225 19.85 -3.97 -0.23
CA VAL A 225 20.08 -4.35 -1.64
C VAL A 225 19.00 -3.75 -2.52
N LYS A 226 19.39 -2.82 -3.40
CA LYS A 226 18.45 -2.10 -4.27
C LYS A 226 18.02 -2.90 -5.48
N THR A 227 16.72 -3.02 -5.69
CA THR A 227 16.18 -3.66 -6.90
C THR A 227 16.42 -2.79 -8.13
N PRO A 228 16.37 -3.34 -9.36
CA PRO A 228 16.51 -2.53 -10.58
C PRO A 228 15.50 -1.39 -10.65
N VAL A 229 14.28 -1.59 -10.13
CA VAL A 229 13.25 -0.55 -10.05
C VAL A 229 13.67 0.59 -9.10
N GLU A 230 14.20 0.27 -7.91
CA GLU A 230 14.75 1.30 -7.01
C GLU A 230 15.93 2.05 -7.63
N GLN A 231 16.82 1.34 -8.33
CA GLN A 231 17.99 1.94 -8.98
C GLN A 231 17.56 2.95 -10.04
N LYS A 232 16.55 2.65 -10.87
CA LYS A 232 15.97 3.63 -11.82
C LYS A 232 15.49 4.90 -11.10
N SER A 233 14.75 4.74 -10.01
CA SER A 233 14.27 5.89 -9.21
C SER A 233 15.41 6.70 -8.60
N LEU A 234 16.47 6.04 -8.13
CA LEU A 234 17.66 6.70 -7.56
C LEU A 234 18.42 7.49 -8.62
N VAL A 235 18.69 6.90 -9.79
CA VAL A 235 19.33 7.59 -10.92
C VAL A 235 18.51 8.82 -11.30
N ARG A 236 17.19 8.68 -11.41
CA ARG A 236 16.32 9.82 -11.72
C ARG A 236 16.40 10.93 -10.67
N ALA A 237 16.44 10.58 -9.38
CA ALA A 237 16.60 11.56 -8.31
C ALA A 237 17.96 12.27 -8.37
N THR A 238 19.03 11.54 -8.71
CA THR A 238 20.36 12.11 -8.95
C THR A 238 20.37 13.07 -10.12
N ASP A 239 19.75 12.72 -11.26
CA ASP A 239 19.66 13.61 -12.43
C ASP A 239 18.97 14.93 -12.07
N ILE A 240 17.82 14.85 -11.40
CA ILE A 240 17.07 16.04 -10.95
C ILE A 240 17.92 16.88 -9.99
N SER A 241 18.63 16.24 -9.06
CA SER A 241 19.48 16.93 -8.10
C SER A 241 20.75 17.52 -8.73
N GLY A 242 21.21 16.96 -9.84
CA GLY A 242 22.34 17.48 -10.61
C GLY A 242 21.97 18.65 -11.52
N GLU A 243 20.68 18.78 -11.88
CA GLU A 243 20.13 19.89 -12.66
C GLU A 243 19.77 21.12 -11.79
N ALA A 244 19.58 20.93 -10.47
CA ALA A 244 19.18 21.97 -9.51
C ALA A 244 20.36 22.80 -8.98
#